data_AF-A0A830DZ28-F1
#
_entry.id   AF-A0A830DZ28-F1
#
_cell.length_a   1.000
_cell.length_b   1.000
_cell.length_c   1.000
_cell.angle_alpha   90.00
_cell.angle_beta   90.00
_cell.angle_gamma   90.00
#
_symmetry.space_group_name_H-M   'P 1'
#
loop_
_entity.id
_entity.type
_entity.pdbx_description
1 polymer ?
#
loop_
_entity_poly.entity_id
_entity_poly.type
_entity_poly.pdbx_seq_one_letter_code
_entity_poly.pdbx_strand_id
1 'polypeptide(L)'
;MSSQGTISNLNRTSTVVPVNDNKQLTVEPGSPWPSAYRGSKYSLVSSRLHGDVVQWSHMGDVQALTDAPRGLQDELRRLGKQGGYGSFKLTASGEVLTKVPADNFPKSAQAPVNRGHIPVYVGKLNGQFDFEVVSNDPATIDPGEIQVWRGLPFKHGETWAVCSDDVLRWTWRDYYFESAFDHPDIVTTYKRLRPMGGRIYINEHGHIWGGIDRSVVPAGEQPRVAEAFTTWQQSATSAEKRLVERRLERTQSQAVENGLLPVHLGHLSQFDDGMVPKPVVTDKRYFRDTVRDPDA
;
A
#
# COMPACT_ATOMS: atom_id res chain seq x y z
N MET A 1 14.19 -24.95 -0.03
CA MET A 1 13.41 -25.52 1.09
C MET A 1 12.28 -24.55 1.34
N SER A 2 11.09 -24.85 0.82
CA SER A 2 9.91 -24.00 0.98
C SER A 2 9.46 -24.06 2.44
N SER A 3 9.51 -22.94 3.15
CA SER A 3 8.81 -22.81 4.42
C SER A 3 7.34 -23.08 4.16
N GLN A 4 6.77 -24.07 4.87
CA GLN A 4 5.32 -24.29 4.92
C GLN A 4 4.66 -23.13 5.68
N GLY A 5 4.66 -21.94 5.07
CA GLY A 5 3.78 -20.86 5.44
C GLY A 5 2.36 -21.23 5.06
N THR A 6 1.38 -20.96 5.92
CA THR A 6 -0.02 -21.17 5.55
C THR A 6 -0.36 -20.20 4.43
N ILE A 7 -0.66 -20.73 3.24
CA ILE A 7 -1.07 -19.96 2.06
C ILE A 7 -2.15 -18.96 2.48
N SER A 8 -2.00 -17.69 2.07
CA SER A 8 -2.98 -16.66 2.42
C SER A 8 -4.39 -17.06 2.00
N ASN A 9 -5.37 -16.71 2.84
CA ASN A 9 -6.77 -17.02 2.63
C ASN A 9 -7.64 -15.77 2.74
N LEU A 10 -8.60 -15.65 1.83
CA LEU A 10 -9.64 -14.63 1.92
C LEU A 10 -10.71 -15.06 2.94
N ASN A 11 -10.88 -14.24 3.97
CA ASN A 11 -11.93 -14.37 4.96
C ASN A 11 -13.03 -13.34 4.73
N ARG A 12 -14.27 -13.81 4.70
CA ARG A 12 -15.46 -12.96 4.56
C ARG A 12 -15.91 -12.44 5.92
N THR A 13 -15.13 -11.52 6.47
CA THR A 13 -15.47 -10.81 7.72
C THR A 13 -15.79 -9.36 7.43
N SER A 14 -16.69 -8.77 8.22
CA SER A 14 -16.99 -7.35 8.14
C SER A 14 -15.79 -6.51 8.60
N THR A 15 -15.77 -5.25 8.20
CA THR A 15 -14.78 -4.26 8.68
C THR A 15 -15.46 -2.96 9.06
N VAL A 16 -14.76 -2.14 9.85
CA VAL A 16 -15.25 -0.84 10.30
C VAL A 16 -14.45 0.26 9.60
N VAL A 17 -15.18 1.15 8.94
CA VAL A 17 -14.62 2.23 8.12
C VAL A 17 -15.06 3.57 8.70
N PRO A 18 -14.11 4.45 9.11
CA PRO A 18 -14.44 5.81 9.49
C PRO A 18 -14.93 6.58 8.25
N VAL A 19 -15.97 7.37 8.45
CA VAL A 19 -16.55 8.27 7.45
C VAL A 19 -16.75 9.64 8.07
N ASN A 20 -17.12 10.63 7.24
CA ASN A 20 -17.28 12.00 7.68
C ASN A 20 -18.25 12.14 8.87
N ASP A 21 -18.13 13.24 9.61
CA ASP A 21 -18.92 13.55 10.82
C ASP A 21 -18.66 12.60 12.00
N ASN A 22 -17.42 12.11 12.16
CA ASN A 22 -17.00 11.19 13.23
C ASN A 22 -17.84 9.90 13.32
N LYS A 23 -18.40 9.47 12.19
CA LYS A 23 -19.19 8.23 12.09
C LYS A 23 -18.31 7.06 11.68
N GLN A 24 -18.75 5.87 12.05
CA GLN A 24 -18.15 4.62 11.62
C GLN A 24 -19.23 3.76 10.97
N LEU A 25 -18.89 3.15 9.84
CA LEU A 25 -19.77 2.22 9.14
C LEU A 25 -19.17 0.83 9.18
N THR A 26 -19.99 -0.15 9.59
CA THR A 26 -19.69 -1.55 9.39
C THR A 26 -19.99 -1.92 7.93
N VAL A 27 -18.99 -2.44 7.24
CA VAL A 27 -19.05 -2.82 5.83
C VAL A 27 -18.93 -4.33 5.70
N GLU A 28 -19.98 -4.94 5.16
CA GLU A 28 -20.03 -6.38 4.90
C GLU A 28 -19.37 -6.74 3.57
N PRO A 29 -18.69 -7.90 3.45
CA PRO A 29 -18.16 -8.39 2.18
C PRO A 29 -19.19 -8.36 1.03
N GLY A 30 -18.77 -7.82 -0.10
CA GLY A 30 -19.56 -7.57 -1.29
C GLY A 30 -20.44 -6.32 -1.23
N SER A 31 -20.25 -5.42 -0.26
CA SER A 31 -20.93 -4.12 -0.20
C SER A 31 -20.05 -3.01 -0.78
N PRO A 32 -20.64 -1.91 -1.31
CA PRO A 32 -19.86 -0.78 -1.77
C PRO A 32 -18.93 -0.24 -0.68
N TRP A 33 -17.72 0.13 -1.07
CA TRP A 33 -16.75 0.71 -0.16
C TRP A 33 -17.04 2.20 0.07
N PRO A 34 -17.20 2.67 1.32
CA PRO A 34 -17.66 4.03 1.61
C PRO A 34 -16.52 5.06 1.77
N SER A 35 -15.27 4.68 1.51
CA SER A 35 -14.09 5.53 1.70
C SER A 35 -13.17 5.49 0.47
N ALA A 36 -11.94 6.00 0.58
CA ALA A 36 -10.96 5.99 -0.48
C ALA A 36 -10.62 4.56 -0.93
N TYR A 37 -10.58 4.33 -2.24
CA TYR A 37 -10.06 3.09 -2.82
C TYR A 37 -8.53 3.12 -2.77
N ARG A 38 -8.00 2.50 -1.72
CA ARG A 38 -6.59 2.57 -1.29
C ARG A 38 -6.01 1.17 -1.12
N GLY A 39 -4.69 1.10 -0.94
CA GLY A 39 -3.96 -0.15 -0.73
C GLY A 39 -2.83 -0.34 -1.73
N SER A 40 -1.98 -1.33 -1.46
CA SER A 40 -1.08 -1.92 -2.44
C SER A 40 -1.88 -2.43 -3.63
N LYS A 41 -1.53 -2.04 -4.86
CA LYS A 41 -2.22 -2.49 -6.08
C LYS A 41 -1.65 -3.83 -6.55
N TYR A 42 -2.56 -4.78 -6.77
CA TYR A 42 -2.27 -6.10 -7.30
C TYR A 42 -3.21 -6.45 -8.45
N SER A 43 -2.87 -7.49 -9.20
CA SER A 43 -3.74 -8.08 -10.22
C SER A 43 -3.71 -9.59 -10.10
N LEU A 44 -4.88 -10.22 -10.01
CA LEU A 44 -5.00 -11.66 -10.15
C LEU A 44 -5.03 -12.00 -11.64
N VAL A 45 -4.06 -12.79 -12.10
CA VAL A 45 -3.84 -13.11 -13.52
C VAL A 45 -3.64 -14.61 -13.70
N SER A 46 -3.95 -15.10 -14.90
CA SER A 46 -3.63 -16.49 -15.29
C SER A 46 -2.30 -16.52 -16.02
N SER A 47 -1.36 -17.33 -15.53
CA SER A 47 -0.04 -17.56 -16.10
C SER A 47 0.06 -18.98 -16.65
N ARG A 48 0.60 -19.13 -17.87
CA ARG A 48 0.86 -20.45 -18.46
C ARG A 48 1.89 -21.26 -17.66
N LEU A 49 2.81 -20.59 -16.98
CA LEU A 49 3.91 -21.22 -16.25
C LEU A 49 3.57 -21.48 -14.78
N HIS A 50 2.75 -20.62 -14.18
CA HIS A 50 2.51 -20.63 -12.73
C HIS A 50 1.05 -20.86 -12.34
N GLY A 51 0.13 -21.03 -13.31
CA GLY A 51 -1.29 -21.07 -13.04
C GLY A 51 -1.83 -19.69 -12.64
N ASP A 52 -2.87 -19.66 -11.81
CA ASP A 52 -3.46 -18.42 -11.33
C ASP A 52 -2.61 -17.83 -10.19
N VAL A 53 -2.09 -16.62 -10.41
CA VAL A 53 -1.14 -15.95 -9.51
C VAL A 53 -1.54 -14.50 -9.26
N VAL A 54 -1.14 -13.97 -8.12
CA VAL A 54 -1.19 -12.54 -7.86
C VAL A 54 0.08 -11.88 -8.34
N GLN A 55 -0.10 -10.86 -9.17
CA GLN A 55 0.96 -10.06 -9.74
C GLN A 55 0.95 -8.66 -9.13
N TRP A 56 2.12 -8.23 -8.67
CA TRP A 56 2.44 -6.82 -8.55
C TRP A 56 3.21 -6.37 -9.79
N SER A 57 2.92 -5.16 -10.29
CA SER A 57 3.66 -4.58 -11.40
C SER A 57 3.83 -3.07 -11.25
N HIS A 58 5.02 -2.61 -11.61
CA HIS A 58 5.32 -1.20 -11.80
C HIS A 58 5.75 -0.96 -13.25
N MET A 59 5.01 -0.09 -13.95
CA MET A 59 5.26 0.31 -15.35
C MET A 59 5.41 -0.86 -16.36
N GLY A 60 4.94 -2.05 -16.01
CA GLY A 60 5.01 -3.25 -16.86
C GLY A 60 6.37 -3.96 -16.88
N ASP A 61 7.45 -3.33 -16.44
CA ASP A 61 8.82 -3.83 -16.59
C ASP A 61 9.47 -4.29 -15.28
N VAL A 62 8.89 -3.93 -14.15
CA VAL A 62 9.16 -4.55 -12.84
C VAL A 62 7.92 -5.31 -12.41
N GLN A 63 8.08 -6.59 -12.15
CA GLN A 63 6.99 -7.48 -11.76
C GLN A 63 7.46 -8.41 -10.65
N ALA A 64 6.54 -8.75 -9.77
CA ALA A 64 6.71 -9.77 -8.75
C ALA A 64 5.43 -10.60 -8.67
N LEU A 65 5.59 -11.91 -8.53
CA LEU A 65 4.49 -12.88 -8.49
C LEU A 65 4.45 -13.55 -7.12
N THR A 66 3.25 -13.84 -6.67
CA THR A 66 2.97 -14.68 -5.50
C THR A 66 1.73 -15.53 -5.77
N ASP A 67 1.55 -16.58 -4.98
CA ASP A 67 0.39 -17.46 -5.09
C ASP A 67 -0.91 -16.69 -4.87
N ALA A 68 -1.95 -17.12 -5.59
CA ALA A 68 -3.28 -16.55 -5.39
C ALA A 68 -3.84 -16.94 -4.01
N PRO A 69 -4.28 -15.97 -3.18
CA PRO A 69 -4.93 -16.29 -1.92
C PRO A 69 -6.15 -17.17 -2.12
N ARG A 70 -6.31 -18.20 -1.28
CA ARG A 70 -7.42 -19.13 -1.38
C ARG A 70 -8.76 -18.40 -1.27
N GLY A 71 -9.67 -18.67 -2.21
CA GLY A 71 -11.02 -18.09 -2.25
C GLY A 71 -11.10 -16.69 -2.87
N LEU A 72 -9.98 -16.02 -3.17
CA LEU A 72 -10.00 -14.68 -3.75
C LEU A 72 -10.62 -14.68 -5.17
N GLN A 73 -10.18 -15.60 -6.03
CA GLN A 73 -10.68 -15.69 -7.41
C GLN A 73 -12.19 -15.92 -7.46
N ASP A 74 -12.69 -16.86 -6.66
CA ASP A 74 -14.11 -17.19 -6.59
C ASP A 74 -14.93 -16.00 -6.12
N GLU A 75 -14.43 -15.25 -5.14
CA GLU A 75 -15.11 -14.06 -4.65
C GLU A 75 -15.10 -12.92 -5.68
N LEU A 76 -13.99 -12.68 -6.37
CA LEU A 76 -13.93 -11.71 -7.46
C LEU A 76 -14.92 -12.09 -8.59
N ARG A 77 -15.03 -13.38 -8.92
CA ARG A 77 -16.00 -13.89 -9.89
C ARG A 77 -17.42 -13.63 -9.44
N ARG A 78 -17.74 -13.90 -8.17
CA ARG A 78 -19.05 -13.64 -7.55
C ARG A 78 -19.43 -12.16 -7.59
N LEU A 79 -18.45 -11.26 -7.50
CA LEU A 79 -18.65 -9.81 -7.58
C LEU A 79 -18.76 -9.29 -9.03
N GLY A 80 -18.67 -10.16 -10.04
CA GLY A 80 -18.86 -9.80 -11.45
C GLY A 80 -17.58 -9.51 -12.22
N LYS A 81 -16.39 -9.86 -11.69
CA LYS A 81 -15.15 -9.85 -12.47
C LYS A 81 -15.13 -11.05 -13.42
N GLN A 82 -14.85 -10.81 -14.69
CA GLN A 82 -14.77 -11.86 -15.71
C GLN A 82 -13.72 -12.92 -15.33
N GLY A 83 -14.16 -14.18 -15.23
CA GLY A 83 -13.31 -15.31 -14.82
C GLY A 83 -12.81 -15.27 -13.36
N GLY A 84 -13.11 -14.20 -12.61
CA GLY A 84 -12.51 -13.91 -11.30
C GLY A 84 -11.16 -13.20 -11.37
N TYR A 85 -10.76 -12.66 -12.53
CA TYR A 85 -9.47 -12.00 -12.71
C TYR A 85 -9.55 -10.47 -12.66
N GLY A 86 -8.40 -9.81 -12.50
CA GLY A 86 -8.26 -8.36 -12.58
C GLY A 86 -7.66 -7.74 -11.33
N SER A 87 -7.71 -6.41 -11.27
CA SER A 87 -7.07 -5.63 -10.23
C SER A 87 -7.83 -5.64 -8.90
N PHE A 88 -7.07 -5.60 -7.81
CA PHE A 88 -7.54 -5.36 -6.46
C PHE A 88 -6.51 -4.54 -5.69
N LYS A 89 -6.94 -4.00 -4.56
CA LYS A 89 -6.08 -3.31 -3.59
C LYS A 89 -6.09 -4.07 -2.28
N LEU A 90 -4.96 -4.09 -1.61
CA LEU A 90 -4.81 -4.66 -0.27
C LEU A 90 -4.33 -3.57 0.69
N THR A 91 -5.09 -3.35 1.74
CA THR A 91 -4.81 -2.33 2.74
C THR A 91 -3.88 -2.82 3.84
N ALA A 92 -3.31 -1.90 4.62
CA ALA A 92 -2.53 -2.15 5.84
C ALA A 92 -3.35 -2.82 6.96
N SER A 93 -4.68 -2.88 6.83
CA SER A 93 -5.58 -3.64 7.72
C SER A 93 -6.00 -4.99 7.15
N GLY A 94 -5.37 -5.44 6.06
CA GLY A 94 -5.67 -6.68 5.35
C GLY A 94 -6.96 -6.64 4.51
N GLU A 95 -7.65 -5.51 4.44
CA GLU A 95 -8.89 -5.35 3.67
C GLU A 95 -8.60 -5.43 2.18
N VAL A 96 -9.34 -6.28 1.48
CA VAL A 96 -9.28 -6.42 0.02
C VAL A 96 -10.38 -5.58 -0.61
N LEU A 97 -9.99 -4.66 -1.49
CA LEU A 97 -10.90 -3.83 -2.25
C LEU A 97 -10.77 -4.15 -3.74
N THR A 98 -11.88 -4.19 -4.47
CA THR A 98 -11.86 -4.26 -5.93
C THR A 98 -12.86 -3.28 -6.52
N LYS A 99 -12.72 -2.99 -7.82
CA LYS A 99 -13.67 -2.17 -8.57
C LYS A 99 -14.46 -3.02 -9.54
N VAL A 100 -15.78 -2.93 -9.50
CA VAL A 100 -16.69 -3.70 -10.38
C VAL A 100 -17.53 -2.75 -11.23
N PRO A 101 -17.84 -3.10 -12.50
CA PRO A 101 -18.76 -2.32 -13.31
C PRO A 101 -20.13 -2.21 -12.61
N ALA A 102 -20.67 -0.99 -12.52
CA ALA A 102 -21.93 -0.72 -11.83
C ALA A 102 -23.10 -1.55 -12.39
N ASP A 103 -23.13 -1.73 -13.72
CA ASP A 103 -24.16 -2.50 -14.43
C ASP A 103 -24.15 -3.99 -14.06
N ASN A 104 -23.01 -4.49 -13.58
CA ASN A 104 -22.82 -5.88 -13.15
C ASN A 104 -22.93 -6.06 -11.63
N PHE A 105 -23.19 -4.99 -10.87
CA PHE A 105 -23.14 -5.02 -9.41
C PHE A 105 -24.53 -4.83 -8.79
N PRO A 106 -25.12 -5.89 -8.19
CA PRO A 106 -26.50 -5.85 -7.66
C PRO A 106 -26.75 -4.79 -6.57
N LYS A 107 -25.71 -4.39 -5.84
CA LYS A 107 -25.79 -3.39 -4.77
C LYS A 107 -25.36 -2.00 -5.23
N SER A 108 -25.35 -1.72 -6.54
CA SER A 108 -24.94 -0.42 -7.08
C SER A 108 -25.70 0.77 -6.49
N ALA A 109 -26.99 0.59 -6.17
CA ALA A 109 -27.83 1.62 -5.53
C ALA A 109 -27.40 2.01 -4.11
N GLN A 110 -26.58 1.19 -3.45
CA GLN A 110 -26.03 1.48 -2.11
C GLN A 110 -24.73 2.29 -2.19
N ALA A 111 -24.12 2.42 -3.37
CA ALA A 111 -22.86 3.12 -3.53
C ALA A 111 -23.06 4.64 -3.55
N PRO A 112 -22.06 5.44 -3.09
CA PRO A 112 -22.10 6.91 -3.20
C PRO A 112 -22.30 7.40 -4.63
N VAL A 113 -21.82 6.62 -5.62
CA VAL A 113 -22.04 6.82 -7.06
C VAL A 113 -22.33 5.45 -7.68
N ASN A 114 -23.44 5.34 -8.40
CA ASN A 114 -23.99 4.09 -8.92
C ASN A 114 -23.74 3.87 -10.43
N ARG A 115 -22.63 4.40 -10.96
CA ARG A 115 -22.24 4.31 -12.38
C ARG A 115 -20.73 4.10 -12.51
N GLY A 116 -20.28 3.68 -13.69
CA GLY A 116 -18.85 3.43 -13.93
C GLY A 116 -18.36 2.24 -13.12
N HIS A 117 -17.22 2.38 -12.43
CA HIS A 117 -16.65 1.33 -11.61
C HIS A 117 -16.82 1.62 -10.11
N ILE A 118 -17.59 0.79 -9.43
CA ILE A 118 -17.89 0.92 -8.00
C ILE A 118 -16.83 0.17 -7.19
N PRO A 119 -16.13 0.85 -6.26
CA PRO A 119 -15.31 0.19 -5.25
C PRO A 119 -16.15 -0.69 -4.34
N VAL A 120 -15.71 -1.92 -4.11
CA VAL A 120 -16.40 -2.95 -3.33
C VAL A 120 -15.42 -3.61 -2.37
N TYR A 121 -15.87 -3.80 -1.14
CA TYR A 121 -15.14 -4.57 -0.14
C TYR A 121 -15.30 -6.06 -0.40
N VAL A 122 -14.19 -6.80 -0.49
CA VAL A 122 -14.19 -8.24 -0.84
C VAL A 122 -14.12 -9.11 0.41
N GLY A 123 -13.39 -8.66 1.44
CA GLY A 123 -13.10 -9.39 2.67
C GLY A 123 -11.71 -9.01 3.21
N LYS A 124 -11.16 -9.82 4.11
CA LYS A 124 -9.78 -9.64 4.60
C LYS A 124 -8.89 -10.80 4.18
N LEU A 125 -7.65 -10.51 3.80
CA LEU A 125 -6.62 -11.54 3.70
C LEU A 125 -6.02 -11.81 5.06
N ASN A 126 -5.89 -13.09 5.39
CA ASN A 126 -5.09 -13.58 6.51
C ASN A 126 -4.03 -14.54 5.97
N GLY A 127 -2.99 -14.80 6.77
CA GLY A 127 -1.89 -15.70 6.40
C GLY A 127 -0.77 -15.00 5.63
N GLN A 128 0.14 -15.79 5.05
CA GLN A 128 1.32 -15.23 4.39
C GLN A 128 1.01 -14.78 2.96
N PHE A 129 1.36 -13.53 2.68
CA PHE A 129 1.23 -12.90 1.38
C PHE A 129 2.55 -12.19 1.05
N ASP A 130 3.52 -12.93 0.50
CA ASP A 130 4.86 -12.40 0.22
C ASP A 130 5.39 -12.93 -1.12
N PHE A 131 6.49 -12.37 -1.61
CA PHE A 131 7.07 -12.67 -2.92
C PHE A 131 8.33 -13.54 -2.77
N GLU A 132 8.57 -14.42 -3.74
CA GLU A 132 9.70 -15.35 -3.66
C GLU A 132 11.07 -14.64 -3.74
N VAL A 133 11.14 -13.56 -4.51
CA VAL A 133 12.42 -12.89 -4.86
C VAL A 133 12.75 -11.70 -3.97
N VAL A 134 11.77 -11.17 -3.24
CA VAL A 134 11.92 -10.07 -2.29
C VAL A 134 10.89 -10.22 -1.18
N SER A 135 11.28 -9.92 0.07
CA SER A 135 10.33 -9.95 1.17
C SER A 135 9.72 -8.57 1.40
N ASN A 136 8.40 -8.52 1.33
CA ASN A 136 7.57 -7.39 1.73
C ASN A 136 7.14 -7.44 3.19
N ASP A 137 7.41 -8.54 3.89
CA ASP A 137 7.17 -8.73 5.32
C ASP A 137 8.49 -9.03 6.05
N PRO A 138 9.50 -8.13 5.97
CA PRO A 138 10.76 -8.34 6.66
C PRO A 138 10.56 -8.31 8.19
N ALA A 139 11.51 -8.85 8.94
CA ALA A 139 11.53 -8.68 10.39
C ALA A 139 11.43 -7.20 10.77
N THR A 140 10.65 -6.92 11.82
CA THR A 140 10.54 -5.57 12.38
C THR A 140 11.93 -5.09 12.84
N ILE A 141 12.28 -3.85 12.49
CA ILE A 141 13.55 -3.21 12.87
C ILE A 141 13.41 -2.54 14.23
N ASP A 142 14.50 -2.27 14.92
CA ASP A 142 14.39 -1.61 16.23
C ASP A 142 13.87 -0.16 16.09
N PRO A 143 13.05 0.33 17.03
CA PRO A 143 12.53 1.70 16.96
C PRO A 143 13.65 2.73 16.81
N GLY A 144 13.51 3.59 15.81
CA GLY A 144 14.47 4.64 15.52
C GLY A 144 15.68 4.19 14.70
N GLU A 145 15.88 2.89 14.43
CA GLU A 145 16.86 2.39 13.47
C GLU A 145 16.54 2.88 12.04
N ILE A 146 17.57 2.97 11.19
CA ILE A 146 17.41 3.33 9.78
C ILE A 146 17.89 2.13 8.96
N GLN A 147 17.01 1.56 8.15
CA GLN A 147 17.36 0.52 7.20
C GLN A 147 16.86 0.89 5.80
N VAL A 148 17.53 0.39 4.77
CA VAL A 148 17.00 0.47 3.40
C VAL A 148 15.82 -0.48 3.27
N TRP A 149 14.74 -0.01 2.66
CA TRP A 149 13.55 -0.83 2.40
C TRP A 149 13.88 -2.03 1.52
N ARG A 150 13.52 -3.23 2.01
CA ARG A 150 13.85 -4.52 1.38
C ARG A 150 12.76 -5.03 0.45
N GLY A 151 11.53 -4.57 0.62
CA GLY A 151 10.40 -4.94 -0.21
C GLY A 151 10.37 -4.22 -1.56
N LEU A 152 9.19 -4.17 -2.16
CA LEU A 152 8.96 -3.56 -3.47
C LEU A 152 9.07 -2.03 -3.37
N PRO A 153 10.09 -1.37 -3.96
CA PRO A 153 10.38 0.01 -3.63
C PRO A 153 9.66 1.00 -4.57
N PHE A 154 8.61 0.59 -5.29
CA PHE A 154 7.93 1.44 -6.27
C PHE A 154 6.45 1.66 -5.96
N LYS A 155 6.15 2.64 -5.10
CA LYS A 155 4.77 3.00 -4.71
C LYS A 155 3.93 1.79 -4.24
N HIS A 156 4.59 0.80 -3.65
CA HIS A 156 3.97 -0.34 -3.01
C HIS A 156 3.52 0.07 -1.60
N GLY A 157 2.30 -0.28 -1.23
CA GLY A 157 1.62 0.24 -0.04
C GLY A 157 0.66 1.39 -0.32
N GLU A 158 -0.15 1.68 0.69
CA GLU A 158 -1.01 2.85 0.77
C GLU A 158 -0.17 4.12 0.77
N THR A 159 -0.46 5.04 -0.14
CA THR A 159 0.29 6.30 -0.24
C THR A 159 -0.27 7.34 0.71
N TRP A 160 0.57 7.76 1.65
CA TRP A 160 0.30 8.83 2.59
C TRP A 160 1.29 9.96 2.42
N ALA A 161 0.88 11.19 2.70
CA ALA A 161 1.70 12.37 2.72
C ALA A 161 1.82 12.87 4.16
N VAL A 162 3.06 12.97 4.63
CA VAL A 162 3.41 13.72 5.83
C VAL A 162 3.49 15.19 5.41
N CYS A 163 2.56 16.01 5.87
CA CYS A 163 2.45 17.41 5.49
C CYS A 163 3.27 18.35 6.39
N SER A 164 3.45 19.60 5.97
CA SER A 164 4.20 20.62 6.72
C SER A 164 3.56 20.96 8.07
N ASP A 165 2.24 20.84 8.17
CA ASP A 165 1.42 21.05 9.37
C ASP A 165 1.30 19.82 10.26
N ASP A 166 2.18 18.83 10.10
CA ASP A 166 2.26 17.61 10.92
C ASP A 166 1.05 16.66 10.80
N VAL A 167 0.20 16.87 9.78
CA VAL A 167 -0.94 15.99 9.52
C VAL A 167 -0.58 14.94 8.47
N LEU A 168 -1.00 13.70 8.73
CA LEU A 168 -0.89 12.58 7.78
C LEU A 168 -2.13 12.55 6.87
N ARG A 169 -1.92 12.73 5.57
CA ARG A 169 -3.00 12.79 4.56
C ARG A 169 -2.86 11.71 3.51
N TRP A 170 -3.92 10.96 3.26
CA TRP A 170 -4.00 10.09 2.08
C TRP A 170 -4.15 10.95 0.83
N THR A 171 -3.47 10.57 -0.26
CA THR A 171 -3.44 11.39 -1.48
C THR A 171 -3.77 10.60 -2.74
N TRP A 172 -4.59 11.21 -3.61
CA TRP A 172 -4.82 10.72 -4.98
C TRP A 172 -5.20 11.88 -5.90
N ARG A 173 -4.39 12.11 -6.94
CA ARG A 173 -4.49 13.31 -7.80
C ARG A 173 -4.51 14.56 -6.92
N ASP A 174 -5.56 15.38 -7.01
CA ASP A 174 -5.71 16.62 -6.26
C ASP A 174 -6.53 16.45 -4.97
N TYR A 175 -6.87 15.20 -4.60
CA TYR A 175 -7.59 14.89 -3.37
C TYR A 175 -6.64 14.57 -2.22
N TYR A 176 -6.93 15.19 -1.07
CA TYR A 176 -6.20 15.02 0.19
C TYR A 176 -7.22 14.75 1.30
N PHE A 177 -7.09 13.60 1.96
CA PHE A 177 -7.96 13.21 3.06
C PHE A 177 -7.14 12.93 4.30
N GLU A 178 -7.45 13.62 5.38
CA GLU A 178 -6.80 13.40 6.67
C GLU A 178 -7.10 11.99 7.19
N SER A 179 -6.12 11.44 7.91
CA SER A 179 -6.38 10.23 8.69
C SER A 179 -7.45 10.52 9.74
N ALA A 180 -8.31 9.54 10.01
CA ALA A 180 -9.28 9.57 11.10
C ALA A 180 -8.62 9.58 12.50
N PHE A 181 -7.31 9.38 12.54
CA PHE A 181 -6.50 9.23 13.74
C PHE A 181 -5.23 10.06 13.62
N ASP A 182 -4.75 10.55 14.76
CA ASP A 182 -3.48 11.26 14.83
C ASP A 182 -2.30 10.28 14.79
N HIS A 183 -1.24 10.67 14.10
CA HIS A 183 -0.03 9.85 13.92
C HIS A 183 1.28 10.61 14.19
N PRO A 184 1.42 11.24 15.37
CA PRO A 184 2.59 12.05 15.70
C PRO A 184 3.90 11.28 15.63
N ASP A 185 3.92 9.99 16.00
CA ASP A 185 5.16 9.21 16.03
C ASP A 185 5.66 8.90 14.61
N ILE A 186 4.74 8.53 13.70
CA ILE A 186 5.06 8.33 12.27
C ILE A 186 5.57 9.63 11.65
N VAL A 187 4.86 10.74 11.90
CA VAL A 187 5.19 12.06 11.35
C VAL A 187 6.56 12.52 11.83
N THR A 188 6.81 12.44 13.15
CA THR A 188 8.08 12.81 13.77
C THR A 188 9.23 11.97 13.24
N THR A 189 9.03 10.66 13.14
CA THR A 189 10.05 9.72 12.63
C THR A 189 10.44 10.04 11.19
N TYR A 190 9.47 10.32 10.32
CA TYR A 190 9.78 10.68 8.94
C TYR A 190 10.41 12.08 8.83
N LYS A 191 9.90 13.07 9.57
CA LYS A 191 10.44 14.44 9.54
C LYS A 191 11.85 14.56 10.10
N ARG A 192 12.28 13.64 10.97
CA ARG A 192 13.69 13.51 11.39
C ARG A 192 14.63 13.34 10.20
N LEU A 193 14.21 12.59 9.17
CA LEU A 193 15.00 12.36 7.95
C LEU A 193 14.68 13.37 6.84
N ARG A 194 13.45 13.88 6.80
CA ARG A 194 12.97 14.81 5.78
C ARG A 194 12.07 15.90 6.39
N PRO A 195 12.62 17.02 6.89
CA PRO A 195 11.88 18.02 7.67
C PRO A 195 10.66 18.62 6.97
N MET A 196 10.70 18.77 5.65
CA MET A 196 9.58 19.29 4.85
C MET A 196 8.43 18.30 4.65
N GLY A 197 8.55 17.08 5.18
CA GLY A 197 7.61 16.01 4.93
C GLY A 197 7.72 15.46 3.49
N GLY A 198 6.70 14.73 3.06
CA GLY A 198 6.71 14.01 1.79
C GLY A 198 5.89 12.74 1.82
N ARG A 199 6.05 11.90 0.79
CA ARG A 199 5.29 10.64 0.68
C ARG A 199 5.94 9.51 1.46
N ILE A 200 5.12 8.85 2.25
CA ILE A 200 5.39 7.54 2.84
C ILE A 200 4.40 6.52 2.28
N TYR A 201 4.74 5.25 2.45
CA TYR A 201 3.95 4.13 2.02
C TYR A 201 3.79 3.16 3.17
N ILE A 202 2.58 2.64 3.35
CA ILE A 202 2.27 1.64 4.37
C ILE A 202 1.76 0.40 3.66
N ASN A 203 2.52 -0.68 3.70
CA ASN A 203 2.12 -1.91 3.01
C ASN A 203 1.07 -2.70 3.80
N GLU A 204 0.57 -3.77 3.19
CA GLU A 204 -0.43 -4.66 3.74
C GLU A 204 -0.05 -5.35 5.05
N HIS A 205 1.26 -5.43 5.32
CA HIS A 205 1.84 -6.01 6.52
C HIS A 205 2.08 -4.97 7.60
N GLY A 206 1.82 -3.68 7.33
CA GLY A 206 2.02 -2.61 8.28
C GLY A 206 3.43 -2.01 8.30
N HIS A 207 4.32 -2.42 7.39
CA HIS A 207 5.62 -1.75 7.24
C HIS A 207 5.47 -0.38 6.60
N ILE A 208 6.14 0.60 7.20
CA ILE A 208 6.16 1.99 6.78
C ILE A 208 7.51 2.28 6.13
N TRP A 209 7.49 2.80 4.89
CA TRP A 209 8.71 3.20 4.21
C TRP A 209 8.51 4.51 3.43
N GLY A 210 9.59 5.25 3.21
CA GLY A 210 9.54 6.55 2.54
C GLY A 210 10.75 6.80 1.64
N GLY A 211 10.60 7.72 0.68
CA GLY A 211 11.72 8.16 -0.14
C GLY A 211 12.49 9.28 0.55
N ILE A 212 13.80 9.11 0.70
CA ILE A 212 14.72 10.08 1.30
C ILE A 212 15.71 10.57 0.24
N ASP A 213 15.77 11.89 0.07
CA ASP A 213 16.85 12.54 -0.66
C ASP A 213 18.02 12.75 0.30
N ARG A 214 19.10 12.01 0.06
CA ARG A 214 20.30 12.00 0.91
C ARG A 214 21.00 13.36 0.99
N SER A 215 20.80 14.25 0.01
CA SER A 215 21.44 15.57 -0.03
C SER A 215 20.85 16.58 0.96
N VAL A 216 19.60 16.36 1.37
CA VAL A 216 18.84 17.27 2.27
C VAL A 216 18.54 16.65 3.63
N VAL A 217 19.07 15.46 3.92
CA VAL A 217 19.00 14.85 5.25
C VAL A 217 19.71 15.77 6.26
N PRO A 218 19.10 16.06 7.42
CA PRO A 218 19.74 16.85 8.47
C PRO A 218 21.11 16.29 8.87
N ALA A 219 22.08 17.17 9.14
CA ALA A 219 23.48 16.79 9.39
C ALA A 219 23.66 15.71 10.48
N GLY A 220 22.82 15.73 11.53
CA GLY A 220 22.86 14.73 12.60
C GLY A 220 22.43 13.31 12.19
N GLU A 221 21.68 13.16 11.09
CA GLU A 221 21.19 11.87 10.60
C GLU A 221 21.98 11.35 9.38
N GLN A 222 22.78 12.20 8.72
CA GLN A 222 23.55 11.83 7.54
C GLN A 222 24.46 10.61 7.76
N PRO A 223 25.24 10.50 8.86
CA PRO A 223 26.09 9.32 9.09
C PRO A 223 25.27 8.03 9.20
N ARG A 224 24.12 8.10 9.87
CA ARG A 224 23.24 6.94 10.09
C ARG A 224 22.60 6.46 8.79
N VAL A 225 22.19 7.39 7.92
CA VAL A 225 21.67 7.06 6.58
C VAL A 225 22.77 6.48 5.67
N ALA A 226 23.99 7.03 5.74
CA ALA A 226 25.13 6.54 4.96
C ALA A 226 25.57 5.13 5.40
N GLU A 227 25.62 4.89 6.71
CA GLU A 227 25.89 3.58 7.29
C GLU A 227 24.82 2.56 6.90
N ALA A 228 23.54 2.90 7.05
CA ALA A 228 22.42 2.05 6.64
C ALA A 228 22.50 1.65 5.15
N PHE A 229 22.85 2.59 4.28
CA PHE A 229 23.03 2.31 2.86
C PHE A 229 24.23 1.40 2.59
N THR A 230 25.37 1.64 3.26
CA THR A 230 26.59 0.82 3.12
C THR A 230 26.35 -0.61 3.59
N THR A 231 25.75 -0.78 4.77
CA THR A 231 25.39 -2.08 5.34
C THR A 231 24.42 -2.84 4.43
N TRP A 232 23.41 -2.14 3.90
CA TRP A 232 22.50 -2.71 2.92
C TRP A 232 23.24 -3.14 1.64
N GLN A 233 24.16 -2.34 1.10
CA GLN A 233 24.93 -2.72 -0.10
C GLN A 233 25.76 -4.00 0.11
N GLN A 234 26.22 -4.25 1.34
CA GLN A 234 26.99 -5.44 1.68
C GLN A 234 26.11 -6.69 1.88
N SER A 235 24.89 -6.52 2.40
CA SER A 235 24.02 -7.63 2.82
C SER A 235 22.87 -7.94 1.85
N ALA A 236 22.49 -7.01 0.98
CA ALA A 236 21.36 -7.17 0.07
C ALA A 236 21.61 -8.24 -0.98
N THR A 237 20.56 -9.01 -1.26
CA THR A 237 20.49 -9.94 -2.38
C THR A 237 20.56 -9.20 -3.72
N SER A 238 20.93 -9.92 -4.79
CA SER A 238 20.97 -9.34 -6.14
C SER A 238 19.62 -8.79 -6.60
N ALA A 239 18.50 -9.38 -6.15
CA ALA A 239 17.15 -8.92 -6.49
C ALA A 239 16.83 -7.59 -5.81
N GLU A 240 17.10 -7.48 -4.50
CA GLU A 240 16.93 -6.25 -3.73
C GLU A 240 17.79 -5.12 -4.30
N LYS A 241 19.09 -5.38 -4.57
CA LYS A 241 20.00 -4.41 -5.20
C LYS A 241 19.44 -3.87 -6.51
N ARG A 242 19.04 -4.77 -7.42
CA ARG A 242 18.48 -4.40 -8.72
C ARG A 242 17.25 -3.51 -8.59
N LEU A 243 16.37 -3.77 -7.62
CA LEU A 243 15.16 -2.97 -7.44
C LEU A 243 15.46 -1.58 -6.87
N VAL A 244 16.33 -1.50 -5.87
CA VAL A 244 16.71 -0.22 -5.26
C VAL A 244 17.53 0.63 -6.23
N GLU A 245 18.50 0.05 -6.95
CA GLU A 245 19.29 0.76 -7.96
C GLU A 245 18.39 1.34 -9.07
N ARG A 246 17.49 0.53 -9.64
CA ARG A 246 16.50 1.01 -10.62
C ARG A 246 15.63 2.13 -10.06
N ARG A 247 15.29 2.09 -8.77
CA ARG A 247 14.51 3.15 -8.14
C ARG A 247 15.34 4.42 -8.06
N LEU A 248 16.57 4.35 -7.59
CA LEU A 248 17.46 5.50 -7.48
C LEU A 248 17.60 6.17 -8.85
N GLU A 249 17.88 5.40 -9.90
CA GLU A 249 17.92 5.88 -11.29
C GLU A 249 16.62 6.56 -11.72
N ARG A 250 15.44 5.94 -11.49
CA ARG A 250 14.15 6.51 -11.90
C ARG A 250 13.70 7.75 -11.12
N THR A 251 14.23 7.93 -9.92
CA THR A 251 13.90 9.07 -9.06
C THR A 251 14.97 10.14 -9.07
N GLN A 252 16.06 9.90 -9.81
CA GLN A 252 17.12 10.87 -10.04
C GLN A 252 16.59 12.03 -10.90
N SER A 253 16.94 13.24 -10.50
CA SER A 253 16.64 14.46 -11.24
C SER A 253 17.61 15.56 -10.86
N GLN A 254 17.55 16.73 -11.51
CA GLN A 254 18.32 17.90 -11.11
C GLN A 254 18.07 18.32 -9.65
N ALA A 255 16.86 18.06 -9.12
CA ALA A 255 16.52 18.38 -7.74
C ALA A 255 16.87 17.26 -6.74
N VAL A 256 17.17 16.05 -7.22
CA VAL A 256 17.47 14.86 -6.40
C VAL A 256 18.56 14.06 -7.12
N GLU A 257 19.80 14.52 -7.02
CA GLU A 257 20.92 14.03 -7.85
C GLU A 257 21.24 12.55 -7.65
N ASN A 258 20.92 12.01 -6.49
CA ASN A 258 21.25 10.64 -6.08
C ASN A 258 20.04 9.70 -6.06
N GLY A 259 18.90 10.16 -6.59
CA GLY A 259 17.61 9.49 -6.44
C GLY A 259 17.10 9.46 -4.99
N LEU A 260 15.86 9.01 -4.83
CA LEU A 260 15.20 8.86 -3.54
C LEU A 260 15.45 7.47 -2.96
N LEU A 261 16.34 7.38 -1.97
CA LEU A 261 16.61 6.15 -1.24
C LEU A 261 15.33 5.68 -0.53
N PRO A 262 14.86 4.44 -0.74
CA PRO A 262 13.72 3.93 -0.01
C PRO A 262 14.19 3.49 1.38
N VAL A 263 13.70 4.16 2.43
CA VAL A 263 14.07 3.90 3.82
C VAL A 263 12.90 3.27 4.55
N HIS A 264 13.15 2.16 5.23
CA HIS A 264 12.23 1.53 6.17
C HIS A 264 12.21 2.36 7.46
N LEU A 265 11.04 2.88 7.81
CA LEU A 265 10.84 3.73 8.99
C LEU A 265 10.48 2.90 10.22
N GLY A 266 9.87 1.74 10.01
CA GLY A 266 9.45 0.81 11.06
C GLY A 266 8.13 0.13 10.69
N HIS A 267 7.56 -0.57 11.65
CA HIS A 267 6.28 -1.26 11.53
C HIS A 267 5.19 -0.52 12.33
N LEU A 268 3.94 -0.51 11.85
CA LEU A 268 2.82 0.19 12.49
C LEU A 268 2.70 -0.11 13.99
N SER A 269 2.92 -1.35 14.42
CA SER A 269 2.86 -1.74 15.84
C SER A 269 3.86 -1.01 16.74
N GLN A 270 4.81 -0.28 16.19
CA GLN A 270 5.83 0.50 16.91
C GLN A 270 5.46 1.98 17.05
N PHE A 271 4.36 2.42 16.41
CA PHE A 271 3.95 3.82 16.36
C PHE A 271 2.49 3.96 16.77
N ASP A 272 2.15 5.01 17.51
CA ASP A 272 0.77 5.43 17.74
C ASP A 272 -0.15 4.27 18.17
N ASP A 273 0.31 3.43 19.10
CA ASP A 273 -0.38 2.22 19.61
C ASP A 273 -0.76 1.17 18.54
N GLY A 274 -0.07 1.15 17.40
CA GLY A 274 -0.41 0.24 16.29
C GLY A 274 -1.59 0.71 15.45
N MET A 275 -2.02 1.97 15.61
CA MET A 275 -3.19 2.48 14.93
C MET A 275 -2.93 2.62 13.42
N VAL A 276 -3.78 2.02 12.61
CA VAL A 276 -3.67 2.09 11.15
C VAL A 276 -4.29 3.40 10.65
N PRO A 277 -3.57 4.24 9.89
CA PRO A 277 -4.15 5.43 9.28
C PRO A 277 -5.34 5.07 8.37
N LYS A 278 -6.43 5.83 8.46
CA LYS A 278 -7.64 5.60 7.66
C LYS A 278 -8.21 6.92 7.13
N PRO A 279 -8.33 7.11 5.80
CA PRO A 279 -8.76 8.39 5.26
C PRO A 279 -10.25 8.63 5.50
N VAL A 280 -10.59 9.86 5.88
CA VAL A 280 -11.97 10.33 5.94
C VAL A 280 -12.27 11.13 4.68
N VAL A 281 -13.09 10.56 3.79
CA VAL A 281 -13.47 11.24 2.54
C VAL A 281 -14.47 12.37 2.84
N THR A 282 -13.96 13.60 2.90
CA THR A 282 -14.74 14.82 3.13
C THR A 282 -15.27 15.45 1.85
N ASP A 283 -14.57 15.27 0.72
CA ASP A 283 -15.00 15.74 -0.60
C ASP A 283 -15.67 14.64 -1.43
N LYS A 284 -17.01 14.71 -1.54
CA LYS A 284 -17.80 13.72 -2.29
C LYS A 284 -17.54 13.71 -3.80
N ARG A 285 -16.89 14.74 -4.37
CA ARG A 285 -16.49 14.74 -5.80
C ARG A 285 -15.52 13.61 -6.11
N TYR A 286 -14.74 13.18 -5.12
CA TYR A 286 -13.85 12.02 -5.22
C TYR A 286 -14.55 10.77 -5.75
N PHE A 287 -15.74 10.45 -5.24
CA PHE A 287 -16.49 9.28 -5.71
C PHE A 287 -16.94 9.41 -7.15
N ARG A 288 -17.12 10.64 -7.68
CA ARG A 288 -17.51 10.87 -9.08
C ARG A 288 -16.33 10.77 -10.03
N ASP A 289 -15.13 11.10 -9.58
CA ASP A 289 -13.93 11.07 -10.41
C ASP A 289 -13.29 9.68 -10.45
N THR A 290 -13.33 8.96 -9.33
CA THR A 290 -12.74 7.62 -9.23
C THR A 290 -13.49 6.55 -10.01
N VAL A 291 -14.80 6.71 -10.26
CA VAL A 291 -15.58 5.73 -11.03
C VAL A 291 -15.18 5.64 -12.51
N ARG A 292 -14.47 6.65 -13.03
CA ARG A 292 -13.97 6.67 -14.42
C ARG A 292 -12.70 5.83 -14.59
N ASP A 293 -12.03 5.52 -13.49
CA ASP A 293 -10.76 4.84 -13.50
C ASP A 293 -10.95 3.45 -12.88
N PRO A 294 -10.93 2.37 -13.69
CA PRO A 294 -11.17 1.01 -13.19
C PRO A 294 -10.08 0.54 -12.21
N ASP A 295 -8.96 1.27 -12.14
CA ASP A 295 -7.70 0.84 -11.58
C ASP A 295 -7.07 1.81 -10.55
N ALA A 296 -7.50 3.07 -10.54
CA ALA A 296 -7.10 4.10 -9.56
C ALA A 296 -7.44 3.66 -8.15
#